data_AF-A0A521BCC1-F1
#
_entry.id   AF-A0A521BCC1-F1
#
_cell.length_a   1.000
_cell.length_b   1.000
_cell.length_c   1.000
_cell.angle_alpha   90.00
_cell.angle_beta   90.00
_cell.angle_gamma   90.00
#
_symmetry.space_group_name_H-M   'P 1'
#
loop_
_entity.id
_entity.type
_entity.pdbx_description
1 polymer ?
#
loop_
_entity_poly.entity_id
_entity_poly.type
_entity_poly.pdbx_seq_one_letter_code
_entity_poly.pdbx_strand_id
1 'polypeptide(L)'
;MTGPPRTRSLDRRAILGLSVAGVAALTGCGGTDNAGEPSERDSDNSEQPNQSETEDEAVRERDLDGGIGATKRSDANTLLDVRDTLDTDHPLFDPQSKTFTSDDSAGIDAVPLRSAFTVVAFQNDSEENFIVETDGSVGGLVVNSSDTAGAACFAADSGDYDFAVATERNWSMTVGQPFAPPEEIRTPSVSASGDGHAVVGPVELAETTTFTGEHESDGGNFVVEVYNEDASGGTPDEVVFNQIGEFSGETRASPAGISWIEVEADGVWRLEIE
;
A
#
# COMPACT_ATOMS: atom_id res chain seq x y z
N MET A 1 16.02 -0.56 -27.09
CA MET A 1 15.43 0.72 -27.52
C MET A 1 13.92 0.58 -27.39
N THR A 2 13.41 0.88 -26.21
CA THR A 2 11.95 0.97 -25.97
C THR A 2 11.51 2.35 -26.47
N GLY A 3 10.50 2.37 -27.36
CA GLY A 3 9.92 3.62 -27.82
C GLY A 3 9.25 4.39 -26.67
N PRO A 4 8.96 5.69 -26.83
CA PRO A 4 8.21 6.43 -25.84
C PRO A 4 6.84 5.76 -25.60
N PRO A 5 6.29 5.87 -24.38
CA PRO A 5 4.97 5.34 -24.07
C PRO A 5 3.94 5.88 -25.07
N ARG A 6 3.11 4.99 -25.61
CA ARG A 6 2.06 5.35 -26.57
C ARG A 6 0.77 5.54 -25.81
N THR A 7 0.25 6.76 -25.80
CA THR A 7 -1.16 7.03 -25.48
C THR A 7 -1.99 6.85 -26.76
N ARG A 8 -3.16 6.23 -26.64
CA ARG A 8 -4.16 6.17 -27.72
C ARG A 8 -5.42 6.88 -27.24
N SER A 9 -5.98 7.74 -28.07
CA SER A 9 -7.31 8.32 -27.79
C SER A 9 -8.35 7.20 -27.78
N LEU A 10 -9.16 7.12 -26.72
CA LEU A 10 -10.26 6.16 -26.58
C LEU A 10 -11.59 6.84 -26.90
N ASP A 11 -12.49 6.13 -27.58
CA ASP A 11 -13.87 6.59 -27.77
C ASP A 11 -14.63 6.46 -26.43
N ARG A 12 -15.12 7.60 -25.92
CA ARG A 12 -15.85 7.71 -24.64
C ARG A 12 -17.00 6.70 -24.48
N ARG A 13 -17.57 6.18 -25.58
CA ARG A 13 -18.65 5.19 -25.53
C ARG A 13 -18.22 3.78 -25.10
N ALA A 14 -16.93 3.47 -25.14
CA ALA A 14 -16.43 2.14 -24.79
C ALA A 14 -16.28 1.93 -23.26
N ILE A 15 -15.99 3.00 -22.51
CA ILE A 15 -15.59 2.91 -21.09
C ILE A 15 -16.81 2.74 -20.16
N LEU A 16 -17.96 3.37 -20.47
CA LEU A 16 -19.18 3.28 -19.63
C LEU A 16 -19.97 1.96 -19.76
N GLY A 17 -19.42 0.95 -20.45
CA GLY A 17 -20.11 -0.32 -20.74
C GLY A 17 -19.89 -1.44 -19.71
N LEU A 18 -18.93 -1.28 -18.80
CA LEU A 18 -18.61 -2.22 -17.72
C LEU A 18 -18.64 -1.37 -16.43
N SER A 19 -19.62 -1.43 -15.54
CA SER A 19 -19.74 -2.47 -14.52
C SER A 19 -20.95 -2.17 -13.62
N VAL A 20 -22.02 -2.97 -13.70
CA VAL A 20 -22.92 -3.21 -12.55
C VAL A 20 -23.13 -4.71 -12.49
N ALA A 21 -22.20 -5.42 -11.84
CA ALA A 21 -22.40 -6.80 -11.44
C ALA A 21 -22.41 -6.85 -9.90
N GLY A 22 -23.60 -7.13 -9.37
CA GLY A 22 -23.88 -7.08 -7.93
C GLY A 22 -23.14 -8.13 -7.12
N VAL A 23 -22.76 -7.73 -5.91
CA VAL A 23 -22.26 -8.61 -4.85
C VAL A 23 -23.37 -9.57 -4.43
N ALA A 24 -23.20 -10.85 -4.73
CA ALA A 24 -24.01 -11.92 -4.16
C ALA A 24 -23.37 -12.41 -2.87
N ALA A 25 -24.02 -12.13 -1.74
CA ALA A 25 -23.66 -12.70 -0.44
C ALA A 25 -23.89 -14.23 -0.45
N LEU A 26 -22.83 -15.01 -0.23
CA LEU A 26 -22.94 -16.44 0.06
C LEU A 26 -22.70 -16.66 1.56
N THR A 27 -23.81 -16.89 2.27
CA THR A 27 -23.83 -17.53 3.59
C THR A 27 -23.96 -19.04 3.40
N GLY A 28 -23.18 -19.82 4.14
CA GLY A 28 -23.27 -21.29 4.09
C GLY A 28 -22.50 -21.97 5.21
N CYS A 29 -23.19 -22.21 6.33
CA CYS A 29 -22.71 -22.97 7.49
C CYS A 29 -22.68 -24.49 7.27
N GLY A 30 -21.82 -25.18 8.03
CA GLY A 30 -21.92 -26.60 8.40
C GLY A 30 -20.57 -27.32 8.34
N GLY A 31 -20.09 -28.09 9.31
CA GLY A 31 -20.63 -28.56 10.59
C GLY A 31 -19.75 -29.73 11.11
N THR A 32 -19.56 -29.76 12.43
CA THR A 32 -19.33 -30.90 13.35
C THR A 32 -18.12 -31.84 13.24
N ASP A 33 -17.34 -31.79 14.33
CA ASP A 33 -16.89 -32.85 15.25
C ASP A 33 -16.10 -34.08 14.74
N ASN A 34 -14.89 -34.26 15.26
CA ASN A 34 -14.53 -35.56 15.85
C ASN A 34 -13.42 -35.47 16.91
N ALA A 35 -13.65 -36.19 18.00
CA ALA A 35 -12.79 -36.32 19.17
C ALA A 35 -11.69 -37.39 18.97
N GLY A 36 -10.55 -37.20 19.62
CA GLY A 36 -9.50 -38.21 19.70
C GLY A 36 -8.32 -37.79 20.57
N GLU A 37 -8.44 -38.02 21.88
CA GLU A 37 -7.30 -38.19 22.82
C GLU A 37 -7.17 -39.68 23.17
N PRO A 38 -6.12 -40.17 23.85
CA PRO A 38 -4.73 -39.70 23.95
C PRO A 38 -3.73 -40.85 23.67
N SER A 39 -2.43 -40.57 23.63
CA SER A 39 -1.42 -41.61 23.91
C SER A 39 -0.23 -41.04 24.68
N GLU A 40 -0.11 -41.51 25.91
CA GLU A 40 1.03 -41.36 26.81
C GLU A 40 2.29 -42.03 26.23
N ARG A 41 3.44 -41.36 26.34
CA ARG A 41 4.75 -42.02 26.47
C ARG A 41 5.69 -41.19 27.34
N ASP A 42 5.96 -41.76 28.52
CA ASP A 42 7.10 -41.47 29.38
C ASP A 42 8.44 -41.91 28.75
N SER A 43 9.51 -41.17 29.05
CA SER A 43 10.93 -41.59 29.25
C SER A 43 11.74 -40.29 29.39
N ASP A 44 11.95 -39.76 30.60
CA ASP A 44 12.97 -40.12 31.61
C ASP A 44 14.42 -39.75 31.26
N ASN A 45 14.98 -38.94 32.18
CA ASN A 45 16.37 -38.81 32.62
C ASN A 45 17.45 -38.16 31.71
N SER A 46 18.03 -37.05 32.18
CA SER A 46 19.34 -37.04 32.89
C SER A 46 19.82 -35.60 33.13
N GLU A 47 19.99 -35.22 34.40
CA GLU A 47 20.77 -34.06 34.86
C GLU A 47 22.28 -34.36 34.71
N GLN A 48 23.13 -33.40 34.34
CA GLN A 48 23.99 -32.57 35.24
C GLN A 48 25.47 -32.56 34.73
N PRO A 49 26.40 -31.78 35.31
CA PRO A 49 26.97 -30.55 34.77
C PRO A 49 28.44 -30.67 34.32
N ASN A 50 29.01 -29.63 33.71
CA ASN A 50 30.45 -29.39 33.85
C ASN A 50 30.82 -27.90 33.88
N GLN A 51 31.61 -27.55 34.89
CA GLN A 51 32.23 -26.25 35.13
C GLN A 51 33.69 -26.27 34.64
N SER A 52 34.32 -25.08 34.67
CA SER A 52 35.75 -24.78 34.56
C SER A 52 36.32 -24.75 33.14
N GLU A 53 37.18 -23.81 32.74
CA GLU A 53 37.91 -22.78 33.47
C GLU A 53 38.36 -21.67 32.50
N THR A 54 38.55 -20.50 33.10
CA THR A 54 39.11 -19.23 32.64
C THR A 54 40.49 -19.36 31.97
N GLU A 55 40.67 -18.70 30.82
CA GLU A 55 41.97 -18.13 30.45
C GLU A 55 41.79 -16.68 30.00
N ASP A 56 42.34 -15.79 30.83
CA ASP A 56 42.64 -14.38 30.57
C ASP A 56 43.54 -14.26 29.32
N GLU A 57 43.08 -13.58 28.28
CA GLU A 57 43.97 -12.85 27.38
C GLU A 57 43.47 -11.41 27.21
N ALA A 58 44.38 -10.52 27.58
CA ALA A 58 44.19 -9.08 27.66
C ALA A 58 43.84 -8.46 26.30
N VAL A 59 42.77 -7.67 26.33
CA VAL A 59 42.63 -6.33 25.73
C VAL A 59 43.41 -6.11 24.43
N ARG A 60 42.70 -6.32 23.32
CA ARG A 60 42.71 -5.36 22.23
C ARG A 60 41.27 -4.97 21.97
N GLU A 61 40.83 -3.88 22.58
CA GLU A 61 39.75 -3.05 22.03
C GLU A 61 40.23 -2.60 20.64
N ARG A 62 40.07 -3.46 19.65
CA ARG A 62 39.88 -3.00 18.29
C ARG A 62 38.43 -2.58 18.28
N ASP A 63 38.20 -1.31 18.02
CA ASP A 63 36.93 -0.78 17.56
C ASP A 63 36.42 -1.70 16.45
N LEU A 64 35.61 -2.69 16.83
CA LEU A 64 34.73 -3.40 15.93
C LEU A 64 33.51 -2.49 15.73
N ASP A 65 33.76 -1.27 15.28
CA ASP A 65 32.80 -0.48 14.51
C ASP A 65 32.74 -1.07 13.09
N GLY A 66 32.35 -2.33 13.06
CA GLY A 66 32.07 -3.14 11.89
C GLY A 66 30.77 -3.89 12.11
N GLY A 67 29.89 -3.35 12.97
CA GLY A 67 28.48 -3.69 12.90
C GLY A 67 28.05 -3.38 11.48
N ILE A 68 27.44 -4.36 10.82
CA ILE A 68 26.62 -4.12 9.64
C ILE A 68 25.69 -2.98 10.08
N GLY A 69 25.96 -1.76 9.60
CA GLY A 69 25.34 -0.57 10.13
C GLY A 69 23.85 -0.80 10.08
N ALA A 70 23.18 -0.82 11.24
CA ALA A 70 21.74 -0.89 11.27
C ALA A 70 21.25 0.20 10.33
N THR A 71 20.57 -0.19 9.25
CA THR A 71 20.04 0.74 8.27
C THR A 71 19.14 1.71 9.02
N LYS A 72 19.61 2.94 9.18
CA LYS A 72 18.98 3.92 10.06
C LYS A 72 17.65 4.32 9.43
N ARG A 73 16.56 4.10 10.18
CA ARG A 73 15.20 4.56 9.85
C ARG A 73 15.07 6.07 10.04
N SER A 74 14.07 6.65 9.40
CA SER A 74 13.69 8.05 9.57
C SER A 74 13.31 8.34 11.03
N ASP A 75 13.62 9.54 11.52
CA ASP A 75 13.17 10.06 12.81
C ASP A 75 11.93 10.97 12.69
N ALA A 76 11.36 11.09 11.48
CA ALA A 76 10.14 11.82 11.24
C ALA A 76 8.92 11.11 11.85
N ASN A 77 8.03 11.90 12.47
CA ASN A 77 6.80 11.42 13.07
C ASN A 77 5.55 11.64 12.21
N THR A 78 5.72 12.15 10.98
CA THR A 78 4.63 12.36 10.01
C THR A 78 4.95 11.63 8.73
N LEU A 79 4.05 10.75 8.28
CA LEU A 79 4.18 10.00 7.03
C LEU A 79 4.17 10.93 5.82
N LEU A 80 4.86 10.52 4.75
CA LEU A 80 4.81 11.26 3.48
C LEU A 80 3.53 10.88 2.76
N ASP A 81 2.90 11.86 2.13
CA ASP A 81 2.05 11.57 0.98
C ASP A 81 2.97 11.19 -0.18
N VAL A 82 2.73 10.05 -0.82
CA VAL A 82 3.57 9.58 -1.93
C VAL A 82 3.65 10.60 -3.06
N ARG A 83 2.64 11.47 -3.21
CA ARG A 83 2.62 12.55 -4.19
C ARG A 83 3.71 13.59 -3.98
N ASP A 84 4.19 13.76 -2.74
CA ASP A 84 5.29 14.69 -2.43
C ASP A 84 6.61 14.27 -3.10
N THR A 85 6.69 13.03 -3.57
CA THR A 85 7.88 12.49 -4.24
C THR A 85 7.87 12.71 -5.76
N LEU A 86 6.76 13.18 -6.35
CA LEU A 86 6.58 13.20 -7.81
C LEU A 86 7.56 14.12 -8.54
N ASP A 87 8.02 15.18 -7.88
CA ASP A 87 8.97 16.15 -8.45
C ASP A 87 10.44 15.80 -8.17
N THR A 88 10.72 14.61 -7.62
CA THR A 88 12.09 14.15 -7.34
C THR A 88 12.73 13.45 -8.54
N ASP A 89 14.03 13.16 -8.47
CA ASP A 89 14.74 12.38 -9.49
C ASP A 89 14.21 10.93 -9.63
N HIS A 90 13.54 10.43 -8.59
CA HIS A 90 12.93 9.10 -8.54
C HIS A 90 11.49 9.21 -8.03
N PRO A 91 10.54 9.64 -8.88
CA PRO A 91 9.13 9.72 -8.52
C PRO A 91 8.63 8.42 -7.94
N LEU A 92 7.83 8.51 -6.87
CA LEU A 92 7.33 7.35 -6.12
C LEU A 92 8.46 6.46 -5.58
N PHE A 93 9.66 6.98 -5.34
CA PHE A 93 10.84 6.17 -5.01
C PHE A 93 11.12 5.04 -6.02
N ASP A 94 10.65 5.20 -7.26
CA ASP A 94 10.77 4.19 -8.31
C ASP A 94 11.49 4.79 -9.54
N PRO A 95 12.73 4.37 -9.84
CA PRO A 95 13.43 4.82 -11.04
C PRO A 95 12.78 4.31 -12.35
N GLN A 96 11.84 3.37 -12.26
CA GLN A 96 11.07 2.84 -13.39
C GLN A 96 9.67 3.43 -13.51
N SER A 97 9.30 4.37 -12.63
CA SER A 97 8.02 5.06 -12.70
C SER A 97 7.82 5.73 -14.06
N LYS A 98 6.56 5.84 -14.47
CA LYS A 98 6.18 6.46 -15.75
C LYS A 98 5.06 7.44 -15.54
N THR A 99 5.23 8.63 -16.09
CA THR A 99 4.19 9.65 -16.15
C THR A 99 3.58 9.69 -17.54
N PHE A 100 2.25 9.75 -17.58
CA PHE A 100 1.42 9.86 -18.76
C PHE A 100 0.57 11.11 -18.64
N THR A 101 0.33 11.79 -19.76
CA THR A 101 -0.51 12.97 -19.83
C THR A 101 -1.39 12.93 -21.07
N SER A 102 -2.60 13.47 -20.96
CA SER A 102 -3.47 13.75 -22.11
C SER A 102 -4.42 14.89 -21.78
N ASP A 103 -5.01 15.49 -22.82
CA ASP A 103 -6.05 16.52 -22.71
C ASP A 103 -7.48 15.92 -22.73
N ASP A 104 -7.57 14.60 -22.89
CA ASP A 104 -8.80 13.82 -23.07
C ASP A 104 -8.64 12.39 -22.52
N SER A 105 -9.72 11.60 -22.55
CA SER A 105 -9.68 10.18 -22.18
C SER A 105 -8.70 9.41 -23.06
N ALA A 106 -7.88 8.54 -22.46
CA ALA A 106 -6.85 7.81 -23.18
C ALA A 106 -6.65 6.38 -22.67
N GLY A 107 -6.18 5.53 -23.57
CA GLY A 107 -5.63 4.21 -23.27
C GLY A 107 -4.11 4.28 -23.22
N ILE A 108 -3.54 3.61 -22.23
CA ILE A 108 -2.10 3.44 -22.05
C ILE A 108 -1.84 1.94 -22.16
N ASP A 109 -1.07 1.52 -23.15
CA ASP A 109 -0.79 0.11 -23.37
C ASP A 109 0.56 -0.29 -22.74
N ALA A 110 0.63 -1.52 -22.26
CA ALA A 110 1.85 -2.24 -21.90
C ALA A 110 2.77 -1.48 -20.92
N VAL A 111 2.23 -1.15 -19.75
CA VAL A 111 3.01 -0.71 -18.59
C VAL A 111 3.58 -1.94 -17.88
N PRO A 112 4.91 -2.17 -17.91
CA PRO A 112 5.49 -3.34 -17.26
C PRO A 112 5.55 -3.13 -15.75
N LEU A 113 4.91 -4.01 -15.00
CA LEU A 113 4.91 -4.04 -13.54
C LEU A 113 5.52 -5.35 -13.03
N ARG A 114 6.14 -5.28 -11.86
CA ARG A 114 6.61 -6.46 -11.11
C ARG A 114 5.50 -6.94 -10.17
N SER A 115 5.71 -8.11 -9.58
CA SER A 115 4.88 -8.59 -8.47
C SER A 115 5.21 -7.78 -7.22
N ALA A 116 4.48 -6.69 -6.97
CA ALA A 116 4.72 -5.75 -5.88
C ALA A 116 3.57 -4.73 -5.75
N PHE A 117 3.56 -4.01 -4.63
CA PHE A 117 2.74 -2.82 -4.44
C PHE A 117 2.95 -1.80 -5.57
N THR A 118 1.84 -1.29 -6.10
CA THR A 118 1.82 -0.33 -7.22
C THR A 118 0.94 0.85 -6.88
N VAL A 119 1.46 2.05 -7.15
CA VAL A 119 0.77 3.32 -6.94
C VAL A 119 0.39 3.94 -8.28
N VAL A 120 -0.81 4.52 -8.30
CA VAL A 120 -1.30 5.41 -9.35
C VAL A 120 -1.56 6.78 -8.71
N ALA A 121 -0.62 7.70 -8.90
CA ALA A 121 -0.78 9.10 -8.49
C ALA A 121 -1.32 9.92 -9.65
N PHE A 122 -2.29 10.80 -9.42
CA PHE A 122 -2.95 11.54 -10.49
C PHE A 122 -3.15 13.02 -10.16
N GLN A 123 -3.27 13.80 -11.23
CA GLN A 123 -3.78 15.17 -11.27
C GLN A 123 -4.80 15.27 -12.40
N ASN A 124 -5.88 15.99 -12.16
CA ASN A 124 -7.04 16.10 -13.02
C ASN A 124 -7.60 17.53 -12.94
N ASP A 125 -7.79 18.16 -14.09
CA ASP A 125 -8.36 19.51 -14.19
C ASP A 125 -9.89 19.50 -14.35
N SER A 126 -10.51 18.31 -14.32
CA SER A 126 -11.96 18.13 -14.48
C SER A 126 -12.74 18.36 -13.18
N GLU A 127 -13.98 18.82 -13.31
CA GLU A 127 -14.97 18.87 -12.21
C GLU A 127 -15.73 17.54 -12.07
N GLU A 128 -15.59 16.65 -13.05
CA GLU A 128 -16.13 15.29 -13.08
C GLU A 128 -15.07 14.28 -12.60
N ASN A 129 -15.53 13.08 -12.24
CA ASN A 129 -14.67 12.02 -11.73
C ASN A 129 -13.52 11.69 -12.68
N PHE A 130 -12.32 11.57 -12.11
CA PHE A 130 -11.17 10.92 -12.70
C PHE A 130 -11.27 9.42 -12.48
N ILE A 131 -11.48 8.68 -13.56
CA ILE A 131 -11.66 7.23 -13.54
C ILE A 131 -10.46 6.56 -14.20
N VAL A 132 -9.85 5.61 -13.50
CA VAL A 132 -8.78 4.77 -14.03
C VAL A 132 -9.14 3.30 -13.85
N GLU A 133 -9.14 2.56 -14.94
CA GLU A 133 -9.31 1.11 -14.96
C GLU A 133 -8.05 0.42 -15.49
N THR A 134 -7.82 -0.82 -15.09
CA THR A 134 -6.75 -1.67 -15.64
C THR A 134 -7.22 -3.09 -15.94
N ASP A 135 -6.58 -3.79 -16.87
CA ASP A 135 -6.91 -5.15 -17.31
C ASP A 135 -5.99 -6.25 -16.74
N GLY A 136 -5.07 -5.90 -15.82
CA GLY A 136 -4.11 -6.82 -15.23
C GLY A 136 -4.69 -7.80 -14.20
N SER A 137 -3.87 -8.34 -13.29
CA SER A 137 -4.30 -9.38 -12.33
C SER A 137 -5.40 -8.92 -11.37
N VAL A 138 -5.40 -7.63 -11.06
CA VAL A 138 -6.44 -6.93 -10.30
C VAL A 138 -7.66 -6.53 -11.12
N GLY A 139 -7.59 -6.64 -12.45
CA GLY A 139 -8.58 -6.26 -13.45
C GLY A 139 -9.81 -5.50 -12.93
N GLY A 140 -9.89 -4.19 -13.18
CA GLY A 140 -11.04 -3.39 -12.75
C GLY A 140 -10.71 -1.93 -12.48
N LEU A 141 -11.53 -1.32 -11.63
CA LEU A 141 -11.46 0.07 -11.21
C LEU A 141 -10.34 0.26 -10.18
N VAL A 142 -9.39 1.14 -10.47
CA VAL A 142 -8.27 1.51 -9.58
C VAL A 142 -8.48 2.89 -8.98
N VAL A 143 -8.96 3.84 -9.79
CA VAL A 143 -9.27 5.19 -9.32
C VAL A 143 -10.70 5.53 -9.71
N ASN A 144 -11.47 6.06 -8.76
CA ASN A 144 -12.72 6.76 -9.01
C ASN A 144 -12.84 7.88 -7.99
N SER A 145 -12.40 9.07 -8.38
CA SER A 145 -12.33 10.21 -7.46
C SER A 145 -12.79 11.48 -8.17
N SER A 146 -13.50 12.35 -7.44
CA SER A 146 -13.80 13.71 -7.89
C SER A 146 -12.69 14.71 -7.56
N ASP A 147 -11.60 14.26 -6.94
CA ASP A 147 -10.49 15.12 -6.56
C ASP A 147 -9.70 15.60 -7.77
N THR A 148 -9.13 16.80 -7.65
CA THR A 148 -8.22 17.34 -8.66
C THR A 148 -6.83 16.72 -8.58
N ALA A 149 -6.51 16.05 -7.47
CA ALA A 149 -5.29 15.26 -7.32
C ALA A 149 -5.48 14.23 -6.20
N GLY A 150 -4.84 13.09 -6.36
CA GLY A 150 -4.90 12.00 -5.38
C GLY A 150 -3.92 10.89 -5.73
N ALA A 151 -3.91 9.85 -4.90
CA ALA A 151 -3.23 8.61 -5.20
C ALA A 151 -4.11 7.44 -4.77
N ALA A 152 -4.07 6.38 -5.57
CA ALA A 152 -4.64 5.08 -5.24
C ALA A 152 -3.58 4.01 -5.47
N CYS A 153 -3.83 2.80 -5.01
CA CYS A 153 -2.88 1.71 -5.18
C CYS A 153 -3.54 0.35 -5.36
N PHE A 154 -2.69 -0.63 -5.66
CA PHE A 154 -3.08 -2.04 -5.73
C PHE A 154 -1.85 -2.93 -5.64
N ALA A 155 -2.06 -4.19 -5.28
CA ALA A 155 -1.04 -5.23 -5.28
C ALA A 155 -0.93 -5.89 -6.67
N ALA A 156 0.07 -5.52 -7.47
CA ALA A 156 0.23 -6.04 -8.83
C ALA A 156 0.87 -7.43 -8.82
N ASP A 157 0.46 -8.29 -9.76
CA ASP A 157 1.29 -9.40 -10.21
C ASP A 157 2.20 -8.94 -11.35
N SER A 158 3.31 -9.65 -11.58
CA SER A 158 4.22 -9.32 -12.67
C SER A 158 3.54 -9.45 -14.05
N GLY A 159 3.62 -8.42 -14.87
CA GLY A 159 3.00 -8.42 -16.20
C GLY A 159 3.02 -7.06 -16.87
N ASP A 160 2.50 -7.02 -18.10
CA ASP A 160 2.21 -5.77 -18.81
C ASP A 160 0.73 -5.42 -18.53
N TYR A 161 0.49 -4.21 -18.06
CA TYR A 161 -0.84 -3.70 -17.71
C TYR A 161 -1.25 -2.65 -18.74
N ASP A 162 -2.49 -2.74 -19.20
CA ASP A 162 -3.14 -1.66 -19.93
C ASP A 162 -3.98 -0.83 -18.95
N PHE A 163 -3.96 0.49 -19.11
CA PHE A 163 -4.79 1.41 -18.33
C PHE A 163 -5.73 2.17 -19.26
N ALA A 164 -6.98 2.33 -18.82
CA ALA A 164 -7.96 3.20 -19.45
C ALA A 164 -8.27 4.37 -18.50
N VAL A 165 -8.02 5.59 -18.97
CA VAL A 165 -8.30 6.83 -18.23
C VAL A 165 -9.52 7.51 -18.82
N ALA A 166 -10.54 7.72 -18.01
CA ALA A 166 -11.76 8.44 -18.34
C ALA A 166 -11.83 9.76 -17.55
N THR A 167 -11.71 10.86 -18.28
CA THR A 167 -11.92 12.23 -17.80
C THR A 167 -12.26 13.14 -18.97
N GLU A 168 -12.78 14.33 -18.69
CA GLU A 168 -13.17 15.31 -19.70
C GLU A 168 -12.10 16.34 -20.04
N ARG A 169 -11.06 16.46 -19.20
CA ARG A 169 -10.04 17.51 -19.30
C ARG A 169 -8.64 16.95 -19.17
N ASN A 170 -7.69 17.86 -19.13
CA ASN A 170 -6.28 17.59 -18.95
C ASN A 170 -6.03 16.81 -17.67
N TRP A 171 -5.14 15.83 -17.78
CA TRP A 171 -4.73 15.02 -16.66
C TRP A 171 -3.26 14.61 -16.79
N SER A 172 -2.70 14.27 -15.63
CA SER A 172 -1.40 13.62 -15.49
C SER A 172 -1.56 12.43 -14.56
N MET A 173 -0.94 11.30 -14.90
CA MET A 173 -0.96 10.10 -14.09
C MET A 173 0.45 9.51 -14.05
N THR A 174 0.96 9.28 -12.85
CA THR A 174 2.25 8.61 -12.62
C THR A 174 1.99 7.24 -12.03
N VAL A 175 2.50 6.21 -12.68
CA VAL A 175 2.44 4.82 -12.22
C VAL A 175 3.84 4.38 -11.81
N GLY A 176 3.97 3.76 -10.64
CA GLY A 176 5.26 3.25 -10.13
C GLY A 176 5.09 2.30 -8.95
N GLN A 177 6.18 1.62 -8.60
CA GLN A 177 6.23 0.63 -7.52
C GLN A 177 7.23 1.09 -6.46
N PRO A 178 6.77 1.73 -5.38
CA PRO A 178 7.65 2.44 -4.46
C PRO A 178 8.46 1.48 -3.58
N PHE A 179 9.78 1.55 -3.73
CA PHE A 179 10.77 0.91 -2.84
C PHE A 179 11.61 2.01 -2.20
N ALA A 180 11.07 2.58 -1.13
CA ALA A 180 11.70 3.70 -0.45
C ALA A 180 13.04 3.31 0.20
N PRO A 181 14.05 4.19 0.18
CA PRO A 181 15.31 3.91 0.84
C PRO A 181 15.14 3.92 2.37
N PRO A 182 16.00 3.23 3.14
CA PRO A 182 15.82 3.07 4.59
C PRO A 182 15.63 4.36 5.38
N GLU A 183 16.28 5.45 4.95
CA GLU A 183 16.19 6.78 5.56
C GLU A 183 14.80 7.45 5.45
N GLU A 184 13.96 6.98 4.53
CA GLU A 184 12.57 7.46 4.36
C GLU A 184 11.56 6.59 5.12
N ILE A 185 11.97 5.38 5.53
CA ILE A 185 11.14 4.44 6.27
C ILE A 185 11.02 4.87 7.71
N ARG A 186 9.79 5.16 8.15
CA ARG A 186 9.46 5.55 9.51
C ARG A 186 9.09 4.34 10.35
N THR A 187 9.04 4.52 11.66
CA THR A 187 8.55 3.54 12.63
C THR A 187 7.52 4.23 13.53
N PRO A 188 6.44 3.56 13.97
CA PRO A 188 5.52 4.10 14.97
C PRO A 188 6.27 4.68 16.19
N SER A 189 5.80 5.74 16.86
CA SER A 189 4.55 6.50 16.67
C SER A 189 4.61 7.49 15.49
N VAL A 190 3.67 7.39 14.54
CA VAL A 190 3.58 8.28 13.36
C VAL A 190 2.15 8.71 13.08
N SER A 191 2.00 9.82 12.35
CA SER A 191 0.69 10.30 11.91
C SER A 191 0.67 10.75 10.44
N ALA A 192 -0.53 10.84 9.87
CA ALA A 192 -0.80 11.43 8.58
C ALA A 192 -2.15 12.16 8.62
N SER A 193 -2.34 13.11 7.72
CA SER A 193 -3.62 13.81 7.54
C SER A 193 -3.74 14.29 6.11
N GLY A 194 -4.96 14.37 5.60
CA GLY A 194 -5.23 14.80 4.23
C GLY A 194 -6.68 15.21 4.03
N ASP A 195 -6.99 15.50 2.77
CA ASP A 195 -8.33 15.78 2.26
C ASP A 195 -8.43 15.07 0.91
N GLY A 196 -9.36 14.12 0.79
CA GLY A 196 -9.47 13.26 -0.38
C GLY A 196 -8.55 12.03 -0.35
N HIS A 197 -8.42 11.39 -1.52
CA HIS A 197 -7.64 10.15 -1.68
C HIS A 197 -6.12 10.37 -1.52
N ALA A 198 -5.47 9.49 -0.77
CA ALA A 198 -4.03 9.52 -0.58
C ALA A 198 -3.42 8.12 -0.41
N VAL A 199 -2.13 8.02 -0.70
CA VAL A 199 -1.30 6.88 -0.31
C VAL A 199 -0.16 7.44 0.53
N VAL A 200 -0.10 7.04 1.80
CA VAL A 200 0.88 7.55 2.76
C VAL A 200 1.84 6.47 3.25
N GLY A 201 3.08 6.85 3.52
CA GLY A 201 4.11 5.92 3.94
C GLY A 201 5.52 6.47 3.65
N PRO A 202 6.52 5.59 3.52
CA PRO A 202 6.54 4.21 4.03
C PRO A 202 6.63 4.16 5.57
N VAL A 203 6.08 3.10 6.18
CA VAL A 203 6.23 2.80 7.62
C VAL A 203 6.55 1.33 7.83
N GLU A 204 7.47 1.03 8.73
CA GLU A 204 7.77 -0.34 9.17
C GLU A 204 6.87 -0.71 10.36
N LEU A 205 5.96 -1.66 10.13
CA LEU A 205 4.96 -2.11 11.08
C LEU A 205 5.35 -3.42 11.76
N ALA A 206 4.94 -3.56 13.02
CA ALA A 206 5.08 -4.79 13.80
C ALA A 206 3.81 -5.64 13.71
N GLU A 207 3.89 -6.92 14.11
CA GLU A 207 2.75 -7.86 14.07
C GLU A 207 1.50 -7.42 14.87
N THR A 208 1.56 -6.37 15.68
CA THR A 208 0.39 -5.78 16.32
C THR A 208 0.58 -4.28 16.42
N THR A 209 -0.19 -3.55 15.64
CA THR A 209 -0.15 -2.09 15.55
C THR A 209 -1.55 -1.53 15.83
N THR A 210 -1.60 -0.42 16.57
CA THR A 210 -2.85 0.30 16.82
C THR A 210 -2.99 1.41 15.80
N PHE A 211 -4.14 1.46 15.13
CA PHE A 211 -4.50 2.53 14.20
C PHE A 211 -5.63 3.35 14.81
N THR A 212 -5.48 4.67 14.80
CA THR A 212 -6.54 5.62 15.17
C THR A 212 -6.90 6.45 13.94
N GLY A 213 -8.17 6.49 13.57
CA GLY A 213 -8.65 7.21 12.40
C GLY A 213 -9.73 8.23 12.75
N GLU A 214 -9.69 9.38 12.09
CA GLU A 214 -10.74 10.40 12.08
C GLU A 214 -11.11 10.74 10.64
N HIS A 215 -12.40 10.93 10.35
CA HIS A 215 -12.91 11.38 9.06
C HIS A 215 -14.06 12.35 9.25
N GLU A 216 -13.98 13.51 8.60
CA GLU A 216 -14.98 14.58 8.62
C GLU A 216 -15.66 14.67 7.24
N SER A 217 -16.84 14.04 7.08
CA SER A 217 -17.63 14.13 5.85
C SER A 217 -19.14 13.98 6.06
N ASP A 218 -19.92 14.59 5.16
CA ASP A 218 -21.39 14.49 5.11
C ASP A 218 -21.88 13.26 4.31
N GLY A 219 -21.32 12.07 4.58
CA GLY A 219 -21.75 10.79 3.99
C GLY A 219 -20.84 10.17 2.94
N GLY A 220 -19.55 10.52 2.97
CA GLY A 220 -18.51 10.02 2.08
C GLY A 220 -17.84 8.72 2.53
N ASN A 221 -17.11 8.05 1.63
CA ASN A 221 -16.33 6.86 1.99
C ASN A 221 -15.16 7.23 2.91
N PHE A 222 -14.80 6.32 3.82
CA PHE A 222 -13.53 6.31 4.55
C PHE A 222 -13.02 4.89 4.66
N VAL A 223 -12.13 4.52 3.75
CA VAL A 223 -11.49 3.21 3.70
C VAL A 223 -10.00 3.41 3.90
N VAL A 224 -9.44 2.66 4.86
CA VAL A 224 -8.01 2.66 5.16
C VAL A 224 -7.51 1.24 5.02
N GLU A 225 -6.60 1.03 4.07
CA GLU A 225 -6.04 -0.27 3.74
C GLU A 225 -4.52 -0.23 3.84
N VAL A 226 -3.91 -1.34 4.23
CA VAL A 226 -2.46 -1.47 4.35
C VAL A 226 -1.97 -2.46 3.29
N TYR A 227 -0.95 -2.04 2.56
CA TYR A 227 -0.24 -2.84 1.58
C TYR A 227 1.25 -2.89 1.94
N ASN A 228 1.81 -4.09 2.03
CA ASN A 228 3.25 -4.29 2.13
C ASN A 228 3.94 -3.96 0.80
N GLU A 229 5.20 -3.52 0.84
CA GLU A 229 5.96 -3.17 -0.38
C GLU A 229 6.05 -4.34 -1.39
N ASP A 230 6.03 -5.57 -0.90
CA ASP A 230 6.08 -6.81 -1.66
C ASP A 230 4.69 -7.44 -1.92
N ALA A 231 3.60 -6.73 -1.61
CA ALA A 231 2.24 -7.19 -1.82
C ALA A 231 1.98 -7.59 -3.28
N SER A 232 1.23 -8.67 -3.47
CA SER A 232 0.81 -9.18 -4.79
C SER A 232 -0.56 -9.86 -4.70
N GLY A 233 -1.15 -10.24 -5.83
CA GLY A 233 -2.46 -10.92 -5.85
C GLY A 233 -3.67 -10.00 -5.65
N GLY A 234 -3.47 -8.69 -5.66
CA GLY A 234 -4.53 -7.71 -5.86
C GLY A 234 -5.38 -7.29 -4.67
N THR A 235 -5.11 -7.82 -3.48
CA THR A 235 -5.82 -7.43 -2.26
C THR A 235 -4.88 -6.75 -1.27
N PRO A 236 -5.39 -5.87 -0.40
CA PRO A 236 -4.60 -5.35 0.72
C PRO A 236 -4.19 -6.48 1.67
N ASP A 237 -3.09 -6.28 2.39
CA ASP A 237 -2.67 -7.15 3.48
C ASP A 237 -3.62 -7.00 4.69
N GLU A 238 -4.20 -5.81 4.87
CA GLU A 238 -5.13 -5.51 5.96
C GLU A 238 -6.12 -4.40 5.57
N VAL A 239 -7.38 -4.53 6.00
CA VAL A 239 -8.40 -3.47 5.92
C VAL A 239 -8.65 -2.95 7.33
N VAL A 240 -8.10 -1.78 7.63
CA VAL A 240 -8.11 -1.18 8.98
C VAL A 240 -9.46 -0.52 9.26
N PHE A 241 -9.93 0.29 8.31
CA PHE A 241 -11.22 0.96 8.40
C PHE A 241 -11.98 0.82 7.08
N ASN A 242 -13.30 0.67 7.16
CA ASN A 242 -14.21 0.73 6.04
C ASN A 242 -15.55 1.30 6.56
N GLN A 243 -15.71 2.62 6.43
CA GLN A 243 -16.78 3.39 7.03
C GLN A 243 -17.41 4.32 5.99
N ILE A 244 -18.61 4.80 6.30
CA ILE A 244 -19.34 5.79 5.50
C ILE A 244 -19.75 6.94 6.42
N GLY A 245 -19.45 8.17 6.02
CA GLY A 245 -19.70 9.41 6.76
C GLY A 245 -18.62 9.73 7.78
N GLU A 246 -18.98 10.57 8.76
CA GLU A 246 -18.10 10.92 9.88
C GLU A 246 -17.65 9.69 10.66
N PHE A 247 -16.37 9.64 11.01
CA PHE A 247 -15.78 8.56 11.79
C PHE A 247 -14.75 9.09 12.78
N SER A 248 -14.69 8.45 13.95
CA SER A 248 -13.60 8.60 14.93
C SER A 248 -13.51 7.32 15.74
N GLY A 249 -12.36 6.66 15.70
CA GLY A 249 -12.17 5.39 16.39
C GLY A 249 -10.77 4.82 16.27
N GLU A 250 -10.54 3.73 17.00
CA GLU A 250 -9.28 2.97 16.96
C GLU A 250 -9.55 1.50 16.63
N THR A 251 -8.56 0.84 16.04
CA THR A 251 -8.53 -0.61 15.87
C THR A 251 -7.11 -1.15 16.06
N ARG A 252 -6.99 -2.45 16.30
CA ARG A 252 -5.70 -3.15 16.25
C ARG A 252 -5.70 -4.07 15.05
N ALA A 253 -4.60 -4.04 14.33
CA ALA A 253 -4.37 -4.93 13.20
C ALA A 253 -2.95 -5.49 13.24
N SER A 254 -2.71 -6.49 12.40
CA SER A 254 -1.45 -7.23 12.36
C SER A 254 -0.73 -7.20 11.00
N PRO A 255 -0.75 -6.11 10.21
CA PRO A 255 0.14 -6.00 9.06
C PRO A 255 1.58 -5.91 9.57
N ALA A 256 2.50 -6.64 8.95
CA ALA A 256 3.90 -6.67 9.36
C ALA A 256 4.81 -6.47 8.15
N GLY A 257 5.85 -5.65 8.32
CA GLY A 257 6.80 -5.32 7.25
C GLY A 257 6.82 -3.83 6.91
N ILE A 258 7.47 -3.49 5.80
CA ILE A 258 7.46 -2.12 5.26
C ILE A 258 6.17 -1.97 4.47
N SER A 259 5.32 -1.05 4.91
CA SER A 259 3.98 -0.89 4.39
C SER A 259 3.69 0.54 3.94
N TRP A 260 2.73 0.64 3.03
CA TRP A 260 2.07 1.83 2.55
C TRP A 260 0.59 1.75 2.92
N ILE A 261 0.00 2.89 3.23
CA ILE A 261 -1.39 2.99 3.66
C ILE A 261 -2.17 3.74 2.59
N GLU A 262 -3.15 3.07 2.00
CA GLU A 262 -4.15 3.72 1.17
C GLU A 262 -5.22 4.32 2.05
N VAL A 263 -5.59 5.57 1.75
CA VAL A 263 -6.73 6.26 2.34
C VAL A 263 -7.64 6.68 1.20
N GLU A 264 -8.73 5.95 1.00
CA GLU A 264 -9.86 6.38 0.17
C GLU A 264 -10.80 7.19 1.08
N ALA A 265 -10.91 8.49 0.82
CA ALA A 265 -11.72 9.39 1.62
C ALA A 265 -12.41 10.45 0.75
N ASP A 266 -13.67 10.74 1.05
CA ASP A 266 -14.41 11.87 0.47
C ASP A 266 -14.50 13.02 1.51
N GLY A 267 -13.34 13.50 1.96
CA GLY A 267 -13.25 14.58 2.94
C GLY A 267 -11.93 14.60 3.72
N VAL A 268 -11.91 15.43 4.76
CA VAL A 268 -10.74 15.61 5.63
C VAL A 268 -10.59 14.41 6.54
N TRP A 269 -9.36 13.91 6.68
CA TRP A 269 -9.07 12.76 7.52
C TRP A 269 -7.76 12.93 8.32
N ARG A 270 -7.64 12.15 9.39
CA ARG A 270 -6.42 11.95 10.16
C ARG A 270 -6.22 10.48 10.47
N LEU A 271 -4.95 10.07 10.51
CA LEU A 271 -4.53 8.73 10.85
C LEU A 271 -3.34 8.80 11.81
N GLU A 272 -3.38 8.02 12.89
CA GLU A 272 -2.27 7.79 13.80
C GLU A 272 -1.96 6.30 13.88
N ILE A 273 -0.69 5.96 13.97
CA ILE A 273 -0.18 4.58 14.01
C ILE A 273 0.79 4.45 15.17
N GLU A 274 0.49 3.52 16.09
CA GLU A 274 1.19 3.29 17.36
C GLU A 274 1.63 1.83 17.55
#